data_AF-A0A382PSU3-F1
#
_entry.id   AF-A0A382PSU3-F1
#
_cell.length_a   1.000
_cell.length_b   1.000
_cell.length_c   1.000
_cell.angle_alpha   90.00
_cell.angle_beta   90.00
_cell.angle_gamma   90.00
#
_symmetry.space_group_name_H-M   'P 1'
#
loop_
_entity.id
_entity.type
_entity.pdbx_description
1 polymer ?
#
loop_
_entity_poly.entity_id
_entity_poly.type
_entity_poly.pdbx_seq_one_letter_code
_entity_poly.pdbx_strand_id
1 'polypeptide(L)'
;MSKTAPILLFAIGIFFKGCASHPVVHPGQLRKNEKVYGYALSAENIIPILWFRKGLDADTEIGYRIGLPISGSGVDLSRVLMRHENKWDVMNIAWSLTPNNNYDITYYRFKEKEGRSGIFKKKKKKKASRVSWNGGRFMVIPDG
;
A
#
# COMPACT_ATOMS: atom_id res chain seq x y z
N MET A 1 -31.94 -31.16 1.84
CA MET A 1 -30.65 -30.48 1.52
C MET A 1 -30.95 -29.01 1.32
N SER A 2 -30.44 -28.14 2.19
CA SER A 2 -30.83 -26.73 2.22
C SER A 2 -30.32 -25.99 0.97
N LYS A 3 -31.19 -25.17 0.36
CA LYS A 3 -30.88 -24.35 -0.81
C LYS A 3 -29.87 -23.21 -0.52
N THR A 4 -29.43 -23.04 0.73
CA THR A 4 -28.50 -21.99 1.14
C THR A 4 -27.03 -22.39 1.04
N ALA A 5 -26.72 -23.68 1.08
CA ALA A 5 -25.36 -24.21 0.92
C ALA A 5 -24.68 -23.83 -0.42
N PRO A 6 -25.34 -23.91 -1.60
CA PRO A 6 -24.71 -23.53 -2.86
C PRO A 6 -24.48 -22.01 -2.96
N ILE A 7 -25.36 -21.19 -2.38
CA ILE A 7 -25.21 -19.73 -2.37
C ILE A 7 -24.03 -19.31 -1.51
N LEU A 8 -23.86 -19.95 -0.35
CA LEU A 8 -22.72 -19.71 0.53
C LEU A 8 -21.39 -20.12 -0.13
N LEU A 9 -21.36 -21.28 -0.79
CA LEU A 9 -20.20 -21.73 -1.57
C LEU A 9 -19.87 -20.81 -2.75
N PHE A 10 -20.89 -20.28 -3.44
CA PHE A 10 -20.70 -19.33 -4.53
C PHE A 10 -20.19 -17.97 -4.01
N ALA A 11 -20.73 -17.48 -2.90
CA ALA A 11 -20.25 -16.27 -2.24
C ALA A 11 -18.80 -16.42 -1.77
N ILE A 12 -18.44 -17.56 -1.16
CA ILE A 12 -17.07 -17.88 -0.76
C ILE A 12 -16.15 -17.95 -1.99
N GLY A 13 -16.60 -18.54 -3.10
CA GLY A 13 -15.83 -18.61 -4.35
C GLY A 13 -15.50 -17.25 -4.97
N ILE A 14 -16.35 -16.24 -4.80
CA ILE A 14 -16.10 -14.86 -5.26
C ILE A 14 -14.97 -14.21 -4.45
N PHE A 15 -14.87 -14.46 -3.14
CA PHE A 15 -13.79 -13.93 -2.29
C PHE A 15 -12.41 -14.46 -2.68
N PHE A 16 -12.31 -15.69 -3.20
CA PHE A 16 -11.03 -16.29 -3.58
C PHE A 16 -10.48 -15.83 -4.94
N LYS A 17 -11.32 -15.23 -5.82
CA LYS A 17 -10.87 -14.79 -7.17
C LYS A 17 -10.33 -13.36 -7.23
N GLY A 18 -10.38 -12.61 -6.13
CA GLY A 18 -10.02 -11.19 -6.08
C GLY A 18 -8.62 -10.88 -5.52
N CYS A 19 -7.65 -11.79 -5.61
CA CYS A 19 -6.31 -11.60 -5.02
C CYS A 19 -5.48 -10.56 -5.79
N ALA A 20 -5.80 -9.28 -5.62
CA ALA A 20 -5.02 -8.17 -6.14
C ALA A 20 -4.03 -7.72 -5.06
N SER A 21 -2.76 -8.11 -5.18
CA SER A 21 -1.69 -7.61 -4.30
C SER A 21 -1.64 -6.07 -4.40
N HIS A 22 -1.92 -5.39 -3.29
CA HIS A 22 -1.85 -3.94 -3.19
C HIS A 22 -0.43 -3.52 -2.77
N PRO A 23 0.23 -2.59 -3.49
CA PRO A 23 1.50 -2.04 -3.04
C PRO A 23 1.31 -1.24 -1.76
N VAL A 24 2.13 -1.54 -0.76
CA VAL A 24 2.16 -0.77 0.50
C VAL A 24 3.06 0.43 0.29
N VAL A 25 2.46 1.61 0.19
CA VAL A 25 3.21 2.87 0.12
C VAL A 25 3.48 3.38 1.52
N HIS A 26 4.75 3.65 1.80
CA HIS A 26 5.16 4.25 3.06
C HIS A 26 4.63 5.71 3.12
N PRO A 27 3.89 6.09 4.19
CA PRO A 27 3.39 7.46 4.32
C PRO A 27 4.47 8.45 4.77
N GLY A 28 5.62 7.97 5.27
CA GLY A 28 6.72 8.84 5.67
C GLY A 28 7.68 9.15 4.52
N GLN A 29 8.73 9.90 4.82
CA GLN A 29 9.82 10.19 3.89
C GLN A 29 11.05 9.34 4.29
N LEU A 30 11.55 8.54 3.35
CA LEU A 30 12.85 7.89 3.50
C LEU A 30 13.97 8.83 3.07
N ARG A 31 15.00 9.00 3.91
CA ARG A 31 16.23 9.66 3.48
C ARG A 31 17.01 8.77 2.52
N LYS A 32 17.94 9.38 1.77
CA LYS A 32 18.86 8.65 0.89
C LYS A 32 19.55 7.52 1.66
N ASN A 33 19.46 6.30 1.15
CA ASN A 33 19.94 5.05 1.76
C ASN A 33 19.22 4.57 3.03
N GLU A 34 18.17 5.25 3.48
CA GLU A 34 17.33 4.76 4.56
C GLU A 34 16.52 3.56 4.07
N LYS A 35 16.46 2.52 4.89
CA LYS A 35 15.77 1.27 4.59
C LYS A 35 14.67 1.07 5.62
N VAL A 36 13.47 0.76 5.15
CA VAL A 36 12.35 0.38 6.00
C VAL A 36 11.79 -0.93 5.48
N TYR A 37 11.50 -1.83 6.41
CA TYR A 37 10.91 -3.12 6.10
C TYR A 37 9.73 -3.35 7.03
N GLY A 38 8.79 -4.15 6.55
CA GLY A 38 7.61 -4.51 7.31
C GLY A 38 6.92 -5.71 6.71
N TYR A 39 5.86 -6.13 7.36
CA TYR A 39 4.93 -7.10 6.84
C TYR A 39 3.55 -6.47 6.74
N ALA A 40 2.80 -6.89 5.73
CA ALA A 40 1.41 -6.50 5.55
C ALA A 40 0.54 -7.75 5.61
N LEU A 41 -0.53 -7.65 6.41
CA LEU A 41 -1.59 -8.65 6.49
C LEU A 41 -2.80 -8.05 5.77
N SER A 42 -3.35 -8.78 4.81
CA SER A 42 -4.61 -8.43 4.16
C SER A 42 -5.66 -9.47 4.55
N ALA A 43 -6.91 -9.07 4.77
CA ALA A 43 -7.99 -10.02 5.01
C ALA A 43 -8.22 -10.96 3.81
N GLU A 44 -7.84 -10.52 2.59
CA GLU A 44 -7.94 -11.30 1.36
C GLU A 44 -6.76 -12.26 1.16
N ASN A 45 -5.61 -11.95 1.75
CA ASN A 45 -4.41 -12.78 1.68
C ASN A 45 -4.15 -13.37 3.06
N ILE A 46 -4.52 -14.64 3.24
CA ILE A 46 -4.20 -15.44 4.44
C ILE A 46 -2.68 -15.40 4.75
N ILE A 47 -1.86 -15.10 3.75
CA ILE A 47 -0.40 -15.09 3.83
C ILE A 47 0.15 -13.67 3.93
N PRO A 48 1.05 -13.37 4.89
CA PRO A 48 1.71 -12.07 5.00
C PRO A 48 2.59 -11.77 3.78
N ILE A 49 2.53 -10.53 3.33
CA ILE A 49 3.45 -10.00 2.31
C ILE A 49 4.55 -9.23 3.03
N LEU A 50 5.80 -9.65 2.82
CA LEU A 50 6.96 -8.89 3.25
C LEU A 50 7.24 -7.79 2.25
N TRP A 51 7.50 -6.58 2.74
CA TRP A 51 7.86 -5.45 1.90
C TRP A 51 9.11 -4.75 2.45
N PHE A 52 9.95 -4.32 1.53
CA PHE A 52 11.23 -3.67 1.79
C PHE A 52 11.29 -2.43 0.92
N ARG A 53 11.49 -1.26 1.50
CA ARG A 53 11.64 0.01 0.78
C ARG A 53 13.00 0.62 1.09
N LYS A 54 13.61 1.22 0.06
CA LYS A 54 14.87 1.94 0.15
C LYS A 54 14.71 3.32 -0.48
N GLY A 55 15.07 4.37 0.26
CA GLY A 55 15.17 5.72 -0.28
C GLY A 55 16.34 5.84 -1.26
N LEU A 56 16.05 6.17 -2.51
CA LEU A 56 17.06 6.46 -3.54
C LEU A 56 17.49 7.93 -3.47
N ASP A 57 16.53 8.82 -3.21
CA ASP A 57 16.72 10.26 -3.08
C ASP A 57 15.75 10.85 -2.05
N ALA A 58 15.77 12.17 -1.83
CA ALA A 58 14.87 12.84 -0.90
C ALA A 58 13.38 12.62 -1.20
N ASP A 59 13.04 12.37 -2.47
CA ASP A 59 11.65 12.25 -2.94
C ASP A 59 11.38 10.95 -3.70
N THR A 60 12.37 10.07 -3.87
CA THR A 60 12.24 8.85 -4.66
C THR A 60 12.59 7.61 -3.83
N GLU A 61 11.71 6.62 -3.88
CA GLU A 61 11.83 5.37 -3.13
C GLU A 61 11.62 4.18 -4.06
N ILE A 62 12.40 3.13 -3.85
CA ILE A 62 12.18 1.83 -4.48
C ILE A 62 11.69 0.84 -3.44
N GLY A 63 10.65 0.10 -3.78
CA GLY A 63 10.03 -0.95 -2.99
C GLY A 63 10.20 -2.32 -3.65
N TYR A 64 10.42 -3.31 -2.81
CA TYR A 64 10.43 -4.73 -3.16
C TYR A 64 9.42 -5.42 -2.28
N ARG A 65 8.56 -6.24 -2.89
CA ARG A 65 7.57 -7.06 -2.21
C ARG A 65 7.93 -8.52 -2.46
N ILE A 66 7.94 -9.31 -1.40
CA ILE A 66 8.18 -10.75 -1.46
C ILE A 66 6.96 -11.41 -0.83
N GLY A 67 6.13 -12.01 -1.68
CA GLY A 67 5.04 -12.88 -1.24
C GLY A 67 5.57 -14.29 -1.05
N LEU A 68 5.47 -14.83 0.16
CA LEU A 68 5.65 -16.26 0.42
C LEU A 68 4.35 -16.97 -0.03
N PRO A 69 4.29 -18.13 -0.73
CA PRO A 69 5.31 -18.83 -1.50
C PRO A 69 5.26 -18.58 -3.02
N ILE A 70 4.20 -18.00 -3.63
CA ILE A 70 4.15 -17.76 -5.11
C ILE A 70 3.20 -16.59 -5.52
N SER A 71 2.60 -15.85 -4.59
CA SER A 71 1.65 -14.78 -4.92
C SER A 71 2.01 -13.46 -4.25
N GLY A 72 2.24 -12.42 -5.06
CA GLY A 72 2.32 -11.04 -4.58
C GLY A 72 3.73 -10.46 -4.49
N SER A 73 4.73 -11.13 -5.05
CA SER A 73 6.06 -10.56 -5.23
C SER A 73 6.02 -9.45 -6.28
N GLY A 74 6.85 -8.44 -6.15
CA GLY A 74 6.83 -7.32 -7.09
C GLY A 74 7.84 -6.24 -6.74
N VAL A 75 7.98 -5.30 -7.65
CA VAL A 75 8.83 -4.11 -7.48
C VAL A 75 7.96 -2.89 -7.66
N ASP A 76 8.21 -1.87 -6.85
CA ASP A 76 7.51 -0.59 -6.97
C ASP A 76 8.50 0.58 -6.89
N LEU A 77 8.18 1.66 -7.60
CA LEU A 77 8.91 2.91 -7.59
C LEU A 77 7.92 4.01 -7.19
N SER A 78 8.13 4.61 -6.02
CA SER A 78 7.35 5.77 -5.59
C SER A 78 8.16 7.04 -5.72
N ARG A 79 7.52 8.11 -6.18
CA ARG A 79 8.07 9.45 -6.18
C ARG A 79 7.07 10.46 -5.62
N VAL A 80 7.54 11.31 -4.72
CA VAL A 80 6.79 12.48 -4.25
C VAL A 80 6.81 13.51 -5.38
N LEU A 81 5.62 13.91 -5.86
CA LEU A 81 5.46 14.87 -6.95
C LEU A 81 5.37 16.31 -6.42
N MET A 82 4.63 16.49 -5.33
CA MET A 82 4.37 17.80 -4.75
C MET A 82 4.23 17.68 -3.25
N ARG A 83 4.76 18.66 -2.51
CA ARG A 83 4.48 18.87 -1.09
C ARG A 83 3.87 20.26 -0.92
N HIS A 84 2.75 20.33 -0.25
CA HIS A 84 2.10 21.58 0.11
C HIS A 84 1.59 21.49 1.56
N GLU A 85 2.25 22.21 2.46
CA GLU A 85 1.93 22.23 3.90
C GLU A 85 1.86 20.81 4.50
N ASN A 86 0.67 20.38 4.93
CA ASN A 86 0.39 19.08 5.52
C ASN A 86 -0.08 18.02 4.52
N LYS A 87 0.05 18.29 3.21
CA LYS A 87 -0.33 17.37 2.13
C LYS A 87 0.86 17.08 1.23
N TRP A 88 0.93 15.85 0.75
CA TRP A 88 1.88 15.47 -0.28
C TRP A 88 1.25 14.48 -1.26
N ASP A 89 1.58 14.66 -2.52
CA ASP A 89 1.12 13.83 -3.62
C ASP A 89 2.26 12.90 -4.05
N VAL A 90 1.96 11.61 -4.18
CA VAL A 90 2.91 10.54 -4.51
C VAL A 90 2.40 9.78 -5.71
N MET A 91 3.27 9.58 -6.69
CA MET A 91 3.03 8.65 -7.79
C MET A 91 3.83 7.38 -7.54
N ASN A 92 3.15 6.24 -7.61
CA ASN A 92 3.73 4.92 -7.49
C ASN A 92 3.54 4.17 -8.80
N ILE A 93 4.61 3.61 -9.33
CA ILE A 93 4.59 2.70 -10.48
C ILE A 93 5.07 1.36 -9.95
N ALA A 94 4.25 0.34 -10.10
CA ALA A 94 4.50 -0.97 -9.59
C ALA A 94 4.34 -2.03 -10.68
N TRP A 95 5.12 -3.09 -10.51
CA TRP A 95 5.03 -4.30 -11.29
C TRP A 95 4.90 -5.45 -10.30
N SER A 96 3.87 -6.27 -10.48
CA SER A 96 3.59 -7.40 -9.60
C SER A 96 3.71 -8.71 -10.38
N LEU A 97 4.57 -9.58 -9.88
CA LEU A 97 4.72 -10.97 -10.28
C LEU A 97 3.71 -11.79 -9.45
N THR A 98 2.50 -11.86 -9.98
CA THR A 98 1.38 -12.63 -9.46
C THR A 98 0.91 -13.61 -10.53
N PRO A 99 0.12 -14.64 -10.21
CA PRO A 99 -0.52 -15.48 -11.23
C PRO A 99 -1.23 -14.65 -12.32
N ASN A 100 -1.65 -13.44 -11.95
CA ASN A 100 -2.05 -12.40 -12.86
C ASN A 100 -1.03 -11.25 -12.90
N ASN A 101 -0.04 -11.34 -13.80
CA ASN A 101 1.01 -10.32 -13.93
C ASN A 101 0.39 -8.96 -14.27
N ASN A 102 0.75 -7.93 -13.50
CA ASN A 102 0.19 -6.60 -13.71
C ASN A 102 1.24 -5.51 -13.60
N TYR A 103 0.98 -4.45 -14.36
CA TYR A 103 1.59 -3.15 -14.20
C TYR A 103 0.55 -2.23 -13.59
N ASP A 104 0.88 -1.60 -12.47
CA ASP A 104 -0.01 -0.70 -11.78
C ASP A 104 0.60 0.67 -11.57
N ILE A 105 -0.21 1.70 -11.87
CA ILE A 105 0.13 3.09 -11.61
C ILE A 105 -0.87 3.57 -10.57
N THR A 106 -0.36 4.01 -9.43
CA THR A 106 -1.19 4.51 -8.33
C THR A 106 -0.78 5.92 -7.97
N TYR A 107 -1.75 6.82 -7.94
CA TYR A 107 -1.59 8.17 -7.41
C TYR A 107 -2.17 8.22 -6.01
N TYR A 108 -1.37 8.65 -5.05
CA TYR A 108 -1.77 8.85 -3.67
C TYR A 108 -1.66 10.32 -3.32
N ARG A 109 -2.69 10.83 -2.65
CA ARG A 109 -2.68 12.11 -1.96
C ARG A 109 -2.74 11.83 -0.47
N PHE A 110 -1.66 12.14 0.22
CA PHE A 110 -1.58 12.03 1.67
C PHE A 110 -1.89 13.38 2.31
N LYS A 111 -2.54 13.32 3.46
CA LYS A 111 -2.84 14.46 4.31
C LYS A 111 -2.56 14.09 5.76
N GLU A 112 -1.59 14.74 6.36
CA GLU A 112 -1.33 14.67 7.78
C GLU A 112 -2.36 15.52 8.51
N LYS A 113 -3.17 14.90 9.35
CA LYS A 113 -4.01 15.64 10.28
C LYS A 113 -3.16 15.97 11.50
N GLU A 114 -2.85 17.25 11.66
CA GLU A 114 -2.44 17.75 12.97
C GLU A 114 -3.54 17.39 13.97
N GLY A 115 -3.18 16.61 14.99
CA GLY A 115 -4.12 16.21 16.02
C GLY A 115 -4.72 17.46 16.63
N ARG A 116 -6.04 17.66 16.49
CA ARG A 116 -6.86 18.74 17.06
C ARG A 116 -6.17 19.27 18.33
N SER A 117 -5.45 20.39 18.18
CA SER A 117 -4.83 21.08 19.31
C SER A 117 -5.96 21.75 20.06
N GLY A 118 -6.66 20.96 20.88
CA GLY A 118 -7.48 21.52 21.94
C GLY A 118 -6.56 22.35 22.82
N ILE A 119 -7.00 23.56 23.12
CA ILE A 119 -6.38 24.65 23.91
C ILE A 119 -5.69 24.19 25.23
N PHE A 120 -5.88 22.94 25.63
CA PHE A 120 -5.25 22.31 26.77
C PHE A 120 -4.50 21.03 26.37
N LYS A 121 -3.21 21.09 26.07
CA LYS A 121 -2.25 20.04 26.48
C LYS A 121 -0.79 20.43 26.29
N LYS A 122 -0.14 20.57 27.45
CA LYS A 122 1.31 20.62 27.71
C LYS A 122 2.13 19.73 26.79
N LYS A 123 3.30 20.25 26.38
CA LYS A 123 4.46 19.56 25.80
C LYS A 123 4.57 18.10 26.27
N LYS A 124 4.00 17.15 25.52
CA LYS A 124 4.24 15.71 25.67
C LYS A 124 4.37 15.11 24.28
N LYS A 125 5.54 14.48 24.06
CA LYS A 125 5.98 13.61 22.95
C LYS A 125 5.12 13.69 21.67
N LYS A 126 5.72 14.16 20.56
CA LYS A 126 5.17 14.16 19.18
C LYS A 126 4.24 12.96 18.99
N LYS A 127 2.93 13.18 19.17
CA LYS A 127 1.92 12.13 18.97
C LYS A 127 2.02 11.73 17.52
N ALA A 128 2.00 10.42 17.25
CA ALA A 128 1.89 9.87 15.90
C ALA A 128 0.79 10.62 15.16
N SER A 129 1.20 11.44 14.21
CA SER A 129 0.29 12.25 13.43
C SER A 129 -0.56 11.32 12.57
N ARG A 130 -1.87 11.57 12.55
CA ARG A 130 -2.79 10.67 11.87
C ARG A 130 -2.77 11.03 10.39
N VAL A 131 -1.99 10.28 9.61
CA VAL A 131 -1.95 10.42 8.16
C VAL A 131 -3.18 9.75 7.56
N SER A 132 -3.98 10.53 6.84
CA SER A 132 -5.03 10.03 5.95
C SER A 132 -4.54 10.08 4.52
N TRP A 133 -5.05 9.19 3.67
CA TRP A 133 -4.72 9.18 2.26
C TRP A 133 -5.96 8.89 1.42
N ASN A 134 -5.95 9.40 0.20
CA ASN A 134 -6.90 9.07 -0.86
C ASN A 134 -6.10 8.86 -2.14
N GLY A 135 -6.54 7.98 -3.02
CA GLY A 135 -5.78 7.68 -4.23
C GLY A 135 -6.60 7.01 -5.30
N GLY A 136 -6.07 7.02 -6.52
CA GLY A 136 -6.60 6.29 -7.67
C GLY A 136 -5.54 5.31 -8.16
N ARG A 137 -5.96 4.08 -8.46
CA ARG A 137 -5.10 3.03 -9.02
C ARG A 137 -5.59 2.64 -10.40
N PHE A 138 -4.69 2.61 -11.36
CA PHE A 138 -4.89 2.04 -12.67
C PHE A 138 -4.02 0.79 -12.79
N MET A 139 -4.60 -0.32 -13.23
CA MET A 139 -3.92 -1.60 -13.38
C MET A 139 -4.11 -2.12 -14.79
N VAL A 140 -3.02 -2.48 -15.44
CA VAL A 140 -3.00 -3.15 -16.74
C VAL A 140 -2.50 -4.57 -16.53
N ILE A 141 -3.30 -5.51 -17.00
CA ILE A 141 -2.98 -6.93 -17.04
C ILE A 141 -2.83 -7.30 -18.52
N PRO A 142 -1.61 -7.59 -19.00
CA PRO A 142 -1.39 -7.90 -20.42
C PRO A 142 -2.01 -9.24 -20.86
N ASP A 143 -2.03 -10.23 -19.96
CA ASP A 143 -2.45 -11.61 -20.25
C ASP A 143 -3.84 -11.95 -19.67
N GLY A 144 -4.71 -10.94 -19.53
CA GLY A 144 -5.98 -10.99 -18.79
C GLY A 144 -7.22 -11.24 -19.63
#